data_AF-A0ABD3PTI0-F1
#
_entry.id   AF-A0ABD3PTI0-F1
#
_cell.length_a   1.000
_cell.length_b   1.000
_cell.length_c   1.000
_cell.angle_alpha   90.00
_cell.angle_beta   90.00
_cell.angle_gamma   90.00
#
_symmetry.space_group_name_H-M   'P 1'
#
loop_
_entity.id
_entity.type
_entity.pdbx_description
1 polymer ?
#
loop_
_entity_poly.entity_id
_entity_poly.type
_entity_poly.pdbx_seq_one_letter_code
_entity_poly.pdbx_strand_id
1 'polypeptide(L)'
;MVLESTTVQHVSDLPGSLLRTICNFLSPTSHLVFAVALSDGGLTSKPSPSSKAIISTKSRATIDFGDNNDVALVEKLTDDDLVAILQCIDAPRHVKQLRLTSCKSIVGHGLSPLRHSTVLEQVDFSIVEANSEEADTVGKLSLDAVLPILRDIINQEGSSFKQLQLPKLWRQEQDGRLTAFLVGYNEFLNARNSRSSHPDTCKSASNHAFVWVPTRESNARRPFAGNVFHQKRAKSAKKLHVTPAHTLELVKTAKELLAYIVCQF
;
A
#
# COMPACT_ATOMS: atom_id res chain seq x y z
N MET A 1 -14.40 35.14 35.92
CA MET A 1 -14.41 34.09 34.89
C MET A 1 -13.37 33.06 35.30
N VAL A 2 -13.80 31.90 35.76
CA VAL A 2 -12.91 30.77 36.09
C VAL A 2 -12.62 30.08 34.76
N LEU A 3 -11.38 30.15 34.30
CA LEU A 3 -10.92 29.26 33.23
C LEU A 3 -10.77 27.88 33.88
N GLU A 4 -11.78 27.03 33.75
CA GLU A 4 -11.66 25.63 34.10
C GLU A 4 -10.53 25.04 33.26
N SER A 5 -9.46 24.64 33.94
CA SER A 5 -8.32 23.96 33.33
C SER A 5 -8.77 22.55 32.97
N THR A 6 -9.33 22.38 31.76
CA THR A 6 -9.60 21.05 31.21
C THR A 6 -8.27 20.34 31.04
N THR A 7 -7.97 19.44 31.97
CA THR A 7 -6.82 18.55 31.87
C THR A 7 -7.05 17.62 30.68
N VAL A 8 -6.41 17.92 29.56
CA VAL A 8 -6.34 17.01 28.41
C VAL A 8 -5.53 15.79 28.86
N GLN A 9 -6.21 14.66 29.06
CA GLN A 9 -5.54 13.41 29.47
C GLN A 9 -5.14 12.58 28.26
N HIS A 10 -5.86 12.67 27.15
CA HIS A 10 -5.59 11.95 25.92
C HIS A 10 -5.53 12.86 24.69
N VAL A 11 -4.68 12.52 23.72
CA VAL A 11 -4.54 13.28 22.46
C VAL A 11 -5.86 13.31 21.67
N SER A 12 -6.71 12.28 21.82
CA SER A 12 -8.05 12.24 21.22
C SER A 12 -9.01 13.29 21.79
N ASP A 13 -8.73 13.82 22.98
CA ASP A 13 -9.57 14.83 23.64
C ASP A 13 -9.33 16.24 23.07
N LEU A 14 -8.31 16.40 22.22
CA LEU A 14 -8.02 17.66 21.57
C LEU A 14 -9.14 18.03 20.58
N PRO A 15 -9.48 19.34 20.46
CA PRO A 15 -10.42 19.81 19.46
C PRO A 15 -9.99 19.41 18.04
N GLY A 16 -10.95 19.01 17.20
CA GLY A 16 -10.67 18.61 15.81
C GLY A 16 -9.97 19.68 14.97
N SER A 17 -10.12 20.97 15.31
CA SER A 17 -9.38 22.06 14.69
C SER A 17 -7.88 22.02 14.98
N LEU A 18 -7.50 21.74 16.23
CA LEU A 18 -6.10 21.62 16.61
C LEU A 18 -5.45 20.37 16.02
N LEU A 19 -6.17 19.24 16.04
CA LEU A 19 -5.73 18.00 15.39
C LEU A 19 -5.46 18.21 13.90
N ARG A 20 -6.37 18.92 13.21
CA ARG A 20 -6.20 19.31 11.80
C ARG A 20 -4.95 20.17 11.59
N THR A 21 -4.67 21.12 12.48
CA THR A 21 -3.46 21.94 12.42
C THR A 21 -2.19 21.09 12.57
N ILE A 22 -2.14 20.19 13.55
CA ILE A 22 -1.00 19.25 13.73
C ILE A 22 -0.78 18.43 12.45
N CYS A 23 -1.85 17.93 11.85
CA CYS A 23 -1.79 17.07 10.66
C CYS A 23 -1.29 17.78 9.38
N ASN A 24 -1.26 19.11 9.37
CA ASN A 24 -0.64 19.86 8.27
C ASN A 24 0.89 19.78 8.30
N PHE A 25 1.48 19.58 9.47
CA PHE A 25 2.94 19.44 9.65
C PHE A 25 3.44 18.00 9.43
N LEU A 26 2.55 17.02 9.42
CA LEU A 26 2.90 15.62 9.19
C LEU A 26 3.07 15.32 7.69
N SER A 27 4.00 14.44 7.37
CA SER A 27 4.10 13.81 6.04
C SER A 27 2.76 13.13 5.68
N PRO A 28 2.47 12.87 4.39
CA PRO A 28 1.26 12.16 4.00
C PRO A 28 1.08 10.81 4.72
N THR A 29 2.15 10.04 4.91
CA THR A 29 2.11 8.73 5.57
C THR A 29 1.93 8.85 7.08
N SER A 30 2.69 9.72 7.74
CA SER A 30 2.54 9.97 9.18
C SER A 30 1.15 10.51 9.53
N HIS A 31 0.57 11.32 8.66
CA HIS A 31 -0.80 11.81 8.80
C HIS A 31 -1.82 10.66 8.85
N LEU A 32 -1.69 9.68 7.96
CA LEU A 32 -2.60 8.54 7.90
C LEU A 32 -2.45 7.65 9.14
N VAL A 33 -1.21 7.35 9.54
CA VAL A 33 -0.93 6.56 10.75
C VAL A 33 -1.48 7.27 11.99
N PHE A 34 -1.31 8.59 12.08
CA PHE A 34 -1.87 9.39 13.18
C PHE A 34 -3.39 9.35 13.22
N ALA A 35 -4.07 9.45 12.07
CA ALA A 35 -5.53 9.33 11.99
C ALA A 35 -6.02 7.94 12.44
N VAL A 36 -5.30 6.88 12.10
CA VAL A 36 -5.60 5.50 12.55
C VAL A 36 -5.38 5.36 14.05
N ALA A 37 -4.29 5.91 14.59
CA ALA A 37 -3.99 5.87 16.02
C ALA A 37 -5.06 6.59 16.87
N LEU A 38 -5.73 7.60 16.32
CA LEU A 38 -6.83 8.33 16.95
C LEU A 38 -8.23 7.72 16.72
N SER A 39 -8.29 6.55 16.08
CA SER A 39 -9.56 5.85 15.88
C SER A 39 -9.87 4.99 17.11
N ASP A 40 -10.94 5.36 17.82
CA ASP A 40 -11.39 4.71 19.05
C ASP A 40 -11.88 3.28 18.76
N GLY A 41 -10.99 2.30 18.87
CA GLY A 41 -11.32 0.88 18.70
C GLY A 41 -10.31 0.06 17.89
N GLY A 42 -9.15 0.62 17.58
CA GLY A 42 -8.07 -0.12 16.91
C GLY A 42 -8.37 -0.42 15.44
N LEU A 43 -7.58 -1.32 14.86
CA LEU A 43 -7.40 -1.56 13.42
C LEU A 43 -8.67 -2.00 12.64
N THR A 44 -9.79 -2.25 13.32
CA THR A 44 -11.06 -2.73 12.71
C THR A 44 -12.26 -1.82 12.97
N SER A 45 -12.04 -0.70 13.67
CA SER A 45 -13.11 0.19 14.09
C SER A 45 -13.39 1.28 13.05
N LYS A 46 -14.67 1.66 12.96
CA LYS A 46 -15.13 2.79 12.12
C LYS A 46 -14.41 4.08 12.58
N PRO A 47 -13.88 4.92 11.67
CA PRO A 47 -13.13 6.10 12.05
C PRO A 47 -13.96 7.03 12.94
N SER A 48 -13.35 7.47 14.04
CA SER A 48 -13.92 8.43 14.99
C SER A 48 -14.20 9.78 14.31
N PRO A 49 -15.05 10.66 14.89
CA PRO A 49 -15.27 12.00 14.35
C PRO A 49 -13.96 12.78 14.17
N SER A 50 -13.03 12.65 15.11
CA SER A 50 -11.69 13.25 15.07
C SER A 50 -10.86 12.68 13.92
N SER A 51 -10.82 11.36 13.79
CA SER A 51 -10.15 10.69 12.66
C SER A 51 -10.71 11.16 11.32
N LYS A 52 -12.03 11.15 11.14
CA LYS A 52 -12.67 11.67 9.89
C LYS A 52 -12.30 13.12 9.60
N ALA A 53 -12.26 13.96 10.63
CA ALA A 53 -11.90 15.38 10.47
C ALA A 53 -10.46 15.54 10.00
N ILE A 54 -9.54 14.68 10.46
CA ILE A 54 -8.14 14.64 10.03
C ILE A 54 -8.05 14.16 8.59
N ILE A 55 -8.57 12.96 8.29
CA ILE A 55 -8.37 12.35 6.98
C ILE A 55 -9.04 13.18 5.86
N SER A 56 -10.02 14.05 6.18
CA SER A 56 -10.69 14.92 5.19
C SER A 56 -9.84 16.12 4.73
N THR A 57 -8.64 16.32 5.30
CA THR A 57 -7.83 17.54 5.09
C THR A 57 -6.84 17.47 3.94
N LYS A 58 -6.36 16.27 3.60
CA LYS A 58 -5.43 16.04 2.50
C LYS A 58 -6.08 15.18 1.42
N SER A 59 -5.73 15.47 0.16
CA SER A 59 -6.11 14.64 -0.99
C SER A 59 -5.54 13.23 -0.80
N ARG A 60 -6.40 12.22 -0.89
CA ARG A 60 -6.04 10.80 -0.73
C ARG A 60 -5.83 10.08 -2.05
N ALA A 61 -5.83 10.82 -3.15
CA ALA A 61 -5.72 10.26 -4.49
C ALA A 61 -4.42 9.49 -4.67
N THR A 62 -3.33 9.95 -4.03
CA THR A 62 -2.02 9.29 -4.09
C THR A 62 -1.54 9.00 -2.67
N ILE A 63 -1.17 7.74 -2.43
CA ILE A 63 -0.59 7.29 -1.17
C ILE A 63 0.74 6.63 -1.47
N ASP A 64 1.78 7.14 -0.83
CA ASP A 64 3.14 6.64 -0.95
C ASP A 64 3.68 6.28 0.43
N PHE A 65 3.61 5.00 0.76
CA PHE A 65 4.18 4.47 2.00
C PHE A 65 5.71 4.31 1.91
N GLY A 66 6.30 4.54 0.74
CA GLY A 66 7.75 4.54 0.53
C GLY A 66 8.37 5.93 0.58
N ASP A 67 7.62 6.96 0.94
CA ASP A 67 8.16 8.31 1.10
C ASP A 67 9.24 8.32 2.19
N ASN A 68 10.45 8.71 1.78
CA ASN A 68 11.69 8.64 2.54
C ASN A 68 11.77 9.67 3.69
N ASN A 69 10.71 10.44 3.91
CA ASN A 69 10.58 11.36 5.03
C ASN A 69 10.52 10.63 6.39
N ASP A 70 10.03 9.38 6.46
CA ASP A 70 9.80 8.66 7.71
C ASP A 70 10.35 7.21 7.70
N VAL A 71 11.66 7.03 7.45
CA VAL A 71 12.30 5.69 7.31
C VAL A 71 11.94 4.74 8.47
N ALA A 72 12.01 5.21 9.72
CA ALA A 72 11.71 4.39 10.90
C ALA A 72 10.25 3.92 10.98
N LEU A 73 9.31 4.71 10.42
CA LEU A 73 7.90 4.35 10.36
C LEU A 73 7.68 3.29 9.26
N VAL A 74 8.30 3.49 8.10
CA VAL A 74 8.17 2.59 6.94
C VAL A 74 8.71 1.19 7.24
N GLU A 75 9.82 1.10 7.98
CA GLU A 75 10.39 -0.20 8.39
C GLU A 75 9.52 -0.98 9.38
N LYS A 76 8.72 -0.27 10.19
CA LYS A 76 7.84 -0.87 11.20
C LYS A 76 6.45 -1.18 10.66
N LEU A 77 6.08 -0.66 9.50
CA LEU A 77 4.74 -0.80 8.94
C LEU A 77 4.44 -2.28 8.62
N THR A 78 3.40 -2.85 9.22
CA THR A 78 2.98 -4.23 8.98
C THR A 78 1.77 -4.31 8.06
N ASP A 79 1.45 -5.50 7.58
CA ASP A 79 0.23 -5.74 6.80
C ASP A 79 -1.03 -5.35 7.59
N ASP A 80 -1.06 -5.59 8.91
CA ASP A 80 -2.20 -5.22 9.78
C ASP A 80 -2.38 -3.70 9.86
N ASP A 81 -1.27 -2.95 9.94
CA ASP A 81 -1.30 -1.49 9.91
C ASP A 81 -1.81 -0.98 8.56
N LEU A 82 -1.36 -1.61 7.47
CA LEU A 82 -1.79 -1.27 6.12
C LEU A 82 -3.30 -1.55 5.93
N VAL A 83 -3.82 -2.66 6.45
CA VAL A 83 -5.27 -2.93 6.45
C VAL A 83 -6.01 -1.79 7.13
N ALA A 84 -5.59 -1.43 8.35
CA ALA A 84 -6.27 -0.40 9.13
C ALA A 84 -6.24 0.96 8.45
N ILE A 85 -5.10 1.35 7.90
CA ILE A 85 -4.95 2.61 7.17
C ILE A 85 -5.89 2.63 5.96
N LEU A 86 -5.85 1.59 5.12
CA LEU A 86 -6.66 1.54 3.90
C LEU A 86 -8.17 1.49 4.21
N GLN A 87 -8.58 0.83 5.29
CA GLN A 87 -9.97 0.84 5.75
C GLN A 87 -10.39 2.19 6.30
N CYS A 88 -9.55 2.80 7.15
CA CYS A 88 -9.80 4.08 7.79
C CYS A 88 -10.07 5.19 6.75
N ILE A 89 -9.35 5.15 5.64
CA ILE A 89 -9.51 6.12 4.56
C ILE A 89 -10.55 5.74 3.49
N ASP A 90 -11.22 4.60 3.62
CA ASP A 90 -12.08 4.02 2.59
C ASP A 90 -11.38 3.96 1.22
N ALA A 91 -10.21 3.32 1.21
CA ALA A 91 -9.29 3.32 0.08
C ALA A 91 -9.92 2.87 -1.26
N PRO A 92 -10.81 1.86 -1.32
CA PRO A 92 -11.43 1.41 -2.57
C PRO A 92 -12.21 2.48 -3.34
N ARG A 93 -12.59 3.57 -2.68
CA ARG A 93 -13.36 4.67 -3.28
C ARG A 93 -12.55 5.96 -3.47
N HIS A 94 -11.37 6.06 -2.87
CA HIS A 94 -10.62 7.32 -2.80
C HIS A 94 -9.18 7.25 -3.31
N VAL A 95 -8.55 6.08 -3.30
CA VAL A 95 -7.12 5.93 -3.64
C VAL A 95 -6.97 5.57 -5.11
N LYS A 96 -6.35 6.48 -5.87
CA LYS A 96 -6.05 6.31 -7.30
C LYS A 96 -4.65 5.76 -7.53
N GLN A 97 -3.70 6.10 -6.67
CA GLN A 97 -2.31 5.68 -6.80
C GLN A 97 -1.81 5.17 -5.47
N LEU A 98 -1.25 3.96 -5.48
CA LEU A 98 -0.61 3.36 -4.31
C LEU A 98 0.84 3.02 -4.63
N ARG A 99 1.76 3.44 -3.77
CA ARG A 99 3.19 3.15 -3.89
C ARG A 99 3.71 2.54 -2.59
N LEU A 100 4.43 1.43 -2.70
CA LEU A 100 5.07 0.70 -1.60
C LEU A 100 6.59 0.62 -1.78
N THR A 101 7.22 1.66 -2.34
CA THR A 101 8.57 1.60 -2.91
C THR A 101 9.69 1.36 -1.88
N SER A 102 9.39 1.37 -0.58
CA SER A 102 10.36 1.09 0.49
C SER A 102 9.79 0.27 1.66
N CYS A 103 8.60 -0.30 1.53
CA CYS A 103 7.95 -1.05 2.61
C CYS A 103 8.45 -2.51 2.69
N LYS A 104 9.64 -2.73 3.26
CA LYS A 104 10.32 -4.04 3.26
C LYS A 104 9.60 -5.12 4.09
N SER A 105 8.86 -4.71 5.11
CA SER A 105 8.13 -5.58 6.06
C SER A 105 6.79 -6.10 5.52
N ILE A 106 6.23 -5.49 4.48
CA ILE A 106 4.91 -5.81 3.93
C ILE A 106 4.98 -7.08 3.08
N VAL A 107 4.12 -8.04 3.40
CA VAL A 107 3.95 -9.29 2.66
C VAL A 107 2.93 -9.14 1.53
N GLY A 108 1.94 -8.27 1.69
CA GLY A 108 0.92 -7.92 0.69
C GLY A 108 -0.51 -8.31 1.08
N HIS A 109 -0.72 -9.03 2.18
CA HIS A 109 -2.05 -9.31 2.73
C HIS A 109 -2.78 -8.03 3.19
N GLY A 110 -2.01 -7.02 3.59
CA GLY A 110 -2.47 -5.70 3.97
C GLY A 110 -3.19 -4.95 2.85
N LEU A 111 -2.99 -5.36 1.60
CA LEU A 111 -3.66 -4.79 0.43
C LEU A 111 -5.08 -5.31 0.23
N SER A 112 -5.52 -6.28 1.04
CA SER A 112 -6.85 -6.88 0.91
C SER A 112 -8.02 -5.88 0.90
N PRO A 113 -7.99 -4.72 1.60
CA PRO A 113 -9.07 -3.75 1.50
C PRO A 113 -9.26 -3.18 0.09
N LEU A 114 -8.24 -3.18 -0.77
CA LEU A 114 -8.32 -2.65 -2.14
C LEU A 114 -9.03 -3.57 -3.13
N ARG A 115 -9.41 -4.78 -2.69
CA ARG A 115 -10.30 -5.64 -3.48
C ARG A 115 -11.55 -4.87 -3.86
N HIS A 116 -12.07 -5.14 -5.05
CA HIS A 116 -13.23 -4.47 -5.61
C HIS A 116 -13.07 -2.95 -5.84
N SER A 117 -11.85 -2.40 -5.74
CA SER A 117 -11.60 -1.00 -6.08
C SER A 117 -11.82 -0.78 -7.58
N THR A 118 -12.65 0.20 -7.91
CA THR A 118 -12.89 0.65 -9.29
C THR A 118 -12.17 1.96 -9.62
N VAL A 119 -11.67 2.67 -8.60
CA VAL A 119 -11.01 3.97 -8.75
C VAL A 119 -9.48 3.88 -8.80
N LEU A 120 -8.91 2.75 -8.36
CA LEU A 120 -7.45 2.57 -8.35
C LEU A 120 -6.93 2.57 -9.79
N GLU A 121 -6.03 3.50 -10.09
CA GLU A 121 -5.45 3.72 -11.42
C GLU A 121 -4.04 3.14 -11.52
N GLN A 122 -3.25 3.25 -10.44
CA GLN A 122 -1.84 2.90 -10.45
C GLN A 122 -1.41 2.20 -9.16
N VAL A 123 -0.58 1.18 -9.32
CA VAL A 123 0.09 0.49 -8.22
C VAL A 123 1.57 0.35 -8.53
N ASP A 124 2.41 0.74 -7.57
CA ASP A 124 3.86 0.69 -7.66
C ASP A 124 4.43 -0.15 -6.52
N PHE A 125 4.91 -1.34 -6.87
CA PHE A 125 5.64 -2.25 -5.97
C PHE A 125 7.14 -2.25 -6.26
N SER A 126 7.67 -1.26 -6.98
CA SER A 126 9.10 -1.18 -7.22
C SER A 126 9.81 -0.87 -5.90
N ILE A 127 10.31 -1.92 -5.25
CA ILE A 127 11.17 -1.74 -4.08
C ILE A 127 12.50 -1.22 -4.62
N VAL A 128 12.67 0.11 -4.56
CA VAL A 128 13.91 0.78 -4.96
C VAL A 128 14.73 0.89 -3.70
N GLU A 129 15.75 0.04 -3.57
CA GLU A 129 16.76 0.29 -2.56
C GLU A 129 17.55 1.52 -2.98
N ALA A 130 17.34 2.62 -2.26
CA ALA A 130 18.20 3.78 -2.37
C ALA A 130 19.61 3.36 -1.91
N ASN A 131 20.51 3.11 -2.87
CA ASN A 131 21.97 3.05 -2.68
C ASN A 131 22.57 1.76 -2.12
N SER A 132 21.87 0.63 -2.16
CA SER A 132 22.46 -0.66 -1.80
C SER A 132 22.85 -1.45 -3.06
N GLU A 133 24.16 -1.60 -3.30
CA GLU A 133 24.67 -2.65 -4.19
C GLU A 133 24.58 -4.05 -3.53
N GLU A 134 24.12 -4.12 -2.29
CA GLU A 134 23.92 -5.37 -1.55
C GLU A 134 22.53 -5.93 -1.87
N ALA A 135 22.53 -6.91 -2.77
CA ALA A 135 21.36 -7.54 -3.39
C ALA A 135 20.43 -8.34 -2.45
N ASP A 136 20.54 -8.19 -1.13
CA ASP A 136 19.99 -9.18 -0.19
C ASP A 136 18.79 -8.72 0.63
N THR A 137 18.37 -7.45 0.63
CA THR A 137 17.07 -7.09 1.23
C THR A 137 15.91 -7.25 0.26
N VAL A 138 15.72 -8.51 -0.17
CA VAL A 138 14.50 -8.98 -0.84
C VAL A 138 13.30 -8.60 0.02
N GLY A 139 12.53 -7.60 -0.41
CA GLY A 139 11.30 -7.22 0.27
C GLY A 139 10.36 -8.41 0.41
N LYS A 140 9.59 -8.45 1.50
CA LYS A 140 8.75 -9.61 1.85
C LYS A 140 7.51 -9.79 0.97
N LEU A 141 7.35 -8.98 -0.06
CA LEU A 141 6.15 -8.96 -0.90
C LEU A 141 5.97 -10.32 -1.60
N SER A 142 4.90 -11.02 -1.23
CA SER A 142 4.57 -12.34 -1.73
C SER A 142 3.64 -12.25 -2.93
N LEU A 143 4.04 -12.91 -4.02
CA LEU A 143 3.22 -13.02 -5.23
C LEU A 143 1.85 -13.67 -4.91
N ASP A 144 1.82 -14.64 -4.00
CA ASP A 144 0.62 -15.37 -3.58
C ASP A 144 -0.38 -14.45 -2.86
N ALA A 145 0.11 -13.48 -2.11
CA ALA A 145 -0.73 -12.52 -1.40
C ALA A 145 -1.28 -11.46 -2.35
N VAL A 146 -0.44 -10.96 -3.26
CA VAL A 146 -0.74 -9.78 -4.10
C VAL A 146 -1.54 -10.13 -5.35
N LEU A 147 -1.18 -11.19 -6.08
CA LEU A 147 -1.84 -11.52 -7.36
C LEU A 147 -3.36 -11.68 -7.26
N PRO A 148 -3.93 -12.36 -6.25
CA PRO A 148 -5.38 -12.48 -6.13
C PRO A 148 -6.09 -11.13 -5.94
N ILE A 149 -5.41 -10.12 -5.39
CA ILE A 149 -5.96 -8.77 -5.20
C ILE A 149 -5.91 -8.01 -6.51
N LEU A 150 -4.78 -8.04 -7.22
CA LEU A 150 -4.67 -7.42 -8.55
C LEU A 150 -5.67 -8.01 -9.55
N ARG A 151 -5.84 -9.34 -9.54
CA ARG A 151 -6.85 -10.03 -10.38
C ARG A 151 -8.26 -9.55 -10.08
N ASP A 152 -8.60 -9.39 -8.81
CA ASP A 152 -9.90 -8.87 -8.38
C ASP A 152 -10.14 -7.47 -8.99
N ILE A 153 -9.18 -6.56 -8.85
CA ILE A 153 -9.26 -5.18 -9.33
C ILE A 153 -9.44 -5.09 -10.85
N ILE A 154 -8.69 -5.87 -11.64
CA ILE A 154 -8.80 -5.83 -13.11
C ILE A 154 -10.09 -6.47 -13.63
N ASN A 155 -10.65 -7.41 -12.86
CA ASN A 155 -11.91 -8.09 -13.21
C ASN A 155 -13.14 -7.27 -12.81
N GLN A 156 -12.98 -6.19 -12.05
CA GLN A 156 -14.09 -5.29 -11.72
C GLN A 156 -14.59 -4.56 -12.96
N GLU A 157 -15.91 -4.54 -13.11
CA GLU A 157 -16.56 -3.70 -14.10
C GLU A 157 -16.28 -2.22 -13.79
N GLY A 158 -15.91 -1.45 -14.82
CA GLY A 158 -15.57 -0.04 -14.66
C GLY A 158 -14.21 0.22 -13.98
N SER A 159 -13.35 -0.80 -13.84
CA SER A 159 -12.01 -0.63 -13.28
C SER A 159 -11.21 0.47 -13.98
N SER A 160 -10.67 1.39 -13.17
CA SER A 160 -9.83 2.50 -13.62
C SER A 160 -8.35 2.16 -13.71
N PHE A 161 -7.99 0.89 -13.44
CA PHE A 161 -6.60 0.43 -13.37
C PHE A 161 -5.90 0.59 -14.71
N LYS A 162 -4.67 1.13 -14.70
CA LYS A 162 -3.92 1.52 -15.91
C LYS A 162 -2.44 1.19 -15.81
N GLN A 163 -1.86 1.27 -14.62
CA GLN A 163 -0.43 1.12 -14.44
C GLN A 163 -0.11 0.19 -13.29
N LEU A 164 0.77 -0.77 -13.57
CA LEU A 164 1.32 -1.68 -12.59
C LEU A 164 2.85 -1.69 -12.73
N GLN A 165 3.55 -1.33 -11.65
CA GLN A 165 5.00 -1.52 -11.56
C GLN A 165 5.29 -2.69 -10.62
N LEU A 166 5.95 -3.71 -11.16
CA LEU A 166 6.30 -4.92 -10.42
C LEU A 166 7.73 -4.83 -9.84
N PRO A 167 7.99 -5.51 -8.71
CA PRO A 167 9.34 -5.69 -8.20
C PRO A 167 10.27 -6.27 -9.28
N LYS A 168 11.55 -5.89 -9.28
CA LYS A 168 12.55 -6.43 -10.23
C LYS A 168 12.65 -7.96 -10.13
N LEU A 169 12.61 -8.51 -8.92
CA LEU A 169 12.71 -9.94 -8.64
C LEU A 169 11.59 -10.75 -9.33
N TRP A 170 10.34 -10.30 -9.20
CA TRP A 170 9.20 -10.94 -9.85
C TRP A 170 9.31 -10.95 -11.39
N ARG A 171 10.04 -9.99 -11.97
CA ARG A 171 10.28 -9.95 -13.42
C ARG A 171 11.37 -10.93 -13.87
N GLN A 172 12.29 -11.28 -12.98
CA GLN A 172 13.37 -12.22 -13.25
C GLN A 172 12.92 -13.66 -13.02
N GLU A 173 12.05 -13.88 -12.03
CA GLU A 173 11.43 -15.18 -11.76
C GLU A 173 10.40 -15.51 -12.84
N GLN A 174 10.55 -16.67 -13.47
CA GLN A 174 9.58 -17.18 -14.44
C GLN A 174 8.41 -17.89 -13.72
N ASP A 175 7.60 -17.15 -12.97
CA ASP A 175 6.38 -17.69 -12.34
C ASP A 175 5.21 -17.70 -13.34
N GLY A 176 4.69 -18.89 -13.65
CA GLY A 176 3.61 -19.07 -14.62
C GLY A 176 2.29 -18.39 -14.23
N ARG A 177 2.03 -18.16 -12.93
CA ARG A 177 0.82 -17.46 -12.45
C ARG A 177 0.95 -15.97 -12.68
N LEU A 178 2.14 -15.41 -12.50
CA LEU A 178 2.43 -14.03 -12.87
C LEU A 178 2.33 -13.86 -14.40
N THR A 179 2.89 -14.77 -15.18
CA THR A 179 2.75 -14.76 -16.65
C THR A 179 1.29 -14.77 -17.08
N ALA A 180 0.48 -15.69 -16.53
CA ALA A 180 -0.95 -15.77 -16.83
C ALA A 180 -1.69 -14.49 -16.42
N PHE A 181 -1.34 -13.89 -15.28
CA PHE A 181 -1.90 -12.61 -14.87
C PHE A 181 -1.55 -11.48 -15.86
N LEU A 182 -0.29 -11.40 -16.31
CA LEU A 182 0.16 -10.35 -17.24
C LEU A 182 -0.51 -10.45 -18.60
N VAL A 183 -0.79 -11.67 -19.09
CA VAL A 183 -1.61 -11.89 -20.28
C VAL A 183 -3.01 -11.29 -20.09
N GLY A 184 -3.70 -11.66 -19.01
CA GLY A 184 -5.04 -11.12 -18.72
C GLY A 184 -5.05 -9.60 -18.48
N TYR A 185 -4.01 -9.06 -17.86
CA TYR A 185 -3.84 -7.62 -17.67
C TYR A 185 -3.67 -6.88 -19.01
N ASN A 186 -2.88 -7.42 -19.93
CA ASN A 186 -2.72 -6.85 -21.27
C ASN A 186 -4.02 -6.91 -22.08
N GLU A 187 -4.75 -8.02 -22.01
CA GLU A 187 -6.08 -8.15 -22.63
C GLU A 187 -7.06 -7.10 -22.09
N PHE A 188 -7.08 -6.92 -20.76
CA PHE A 188 -7.87 -5.89 -20.09
C PHE A 188 -7.53 -4.48 -20.60
N LEU A 189 -6.24 -4.11 -20.69
CA LEU A 189 -5.82 -2.81 -21.20
C LEU A 189 -6.21 -2.62 -22.68
N ASN A 190 -6.08 -3.65 -23.51
CA ASN A 190 -6.46 -3.60 -24.91
C ASN A 190 -7.98 -3.39 -25.08
N ALA A 191 -8.80 -4.10 -24.29
CA ALA A 191 -10.26 -3.95 -24.29
C ALA A 191 -10.72 -2.58 -23.76
N ARG A 192 -9.90 -1.90 -22.96
CA ARG A 192 -10.15 -0.52 -22.53
C ARG A 192 -9.84 0.47 -23.66
N ASN A 193 -8.71 0.30 -24.34
CA ASN A 193 -8.28 1.17 -25.44
C ASN A 193 -9.23 1.10 -26.65
N SER A 194 -9.82 -0.07 -26.92
CA SER A 194 -10.82 -0.23 -27.99
C SER A 194 -12.16 0.44 -27.69
N ARG A 195 -12.51 0.64 -26.41
CA ARG A 195 -13.70 1.39 -25.99
C ARG A 195 -13.53 2.89 -26.13
N SER A 196 -12.30 3.39 -26.03
CA SER A 196 -11.99 4.81 -26.24
C SER A 196 -11.95 5.22 -27.71
N SER A 197 -11.93 4.27 -28.66
CA SER A 197 -11.96 4.56 -30.11
C SER A 197 -13.40 4.69 -30.63
N HIS A 198 -14.23 5.49 -29.97
CA HIS A 198 -15.46 5.96 -30.59
C HIS A 198 -15.10 7.10 -31.56
N PRO A 199 -15.50 7.04 -32.84
CA PRO A 199 -15.01 7.93 -33.87
C PRO A 199 -15.79 9.26 -33.89
N ASP A 200 -15.84 9.97 -32.77
CA ASP A 200 -16.39 11.34 -32.76
C ASP A 200 -15.35 12.29 -32.15
N THR A 201 -14.54 12.84 -33.06
CA THR A 201 -13.80 14.10 -32.94
C THR A 201 -13.08 14.39 -31.62
N CYS A 202 -11.80 14.02 -31.52
CA CYS A 202 -10.74 14.97 -31.18
C CYS A 202 -9.35 14.33 -31.26
N LYS A 203 -8.50 14.91 -32.11
CA LYS A 203 -7.05 14.67 -32.15
C LYS A 203 -6.45 15.20 -30.85
N SER A 204 -6.13 14.32 -29.91
CA SER A 204 -5.20 14.64 -28.83
C SER A 204 -4.26 13.46 -28.65
N ALA A 205 -2.99 13.71 -28.96
CA ALA A 205 -1.91 12.77 -28.84
C ALA A 205 -1.66 12.44 -27.36
N SER A 206 -1.68 11.15 -27.01
CA SER A 206 -0.97 10.63 -25.84
C SER A 206 -0.73 9.13 -25.99
N ASN A 207 0.21 8.77 -26.88
CA ASN A 207 0.78 7.42 -26.90
C ASN A 207 1.93 7.34 -25.90
N HIS A 208 1.62 6.97 -24.66
CA HIS A 208 2.55 6.28 -23.77
C HIS A 208 1.78 5.24 -22.94
N ALA A 209 1.11 4.32 -23.63
CA ALA A 209 0.78 3.04 -23.02
C ALA A 209 2.09 2.28 -22.85
N PHE A 210 2.59 2.19 -21.61
CA PHE A 210 3.71 1.33 -21.28
C PHE A 210 3.22 -0.12 -21.37
N VAL A 211 3.24 -0.67 -22.59
CA VAL A 211 2.96 -2.07 -22.85
C VAL A 211 4.08 -2.87 -22.20
N TRP A 212 3.74 -3.80 -21.31
CA TRP A 212 4.71 -4.77 -20.84
C TRP A 212 5.11 -5.66 -22.02
N VAL A 213 6.31 -5.45 -22.55
CA VAL A 213 6.92 -6.31 -23.57
C VAL A 213 7.72 -7.38 -22.82
N PRO A 214 7.34 -8.67 -22.87
CA PRO A 214 8.19 -9.74 -22.38
C PRO A 214 9.54 -9.65 -23.12
N THR A 215 10.65 -9.57 -22.38
CA THR A 215 11.98 -9.62 -22.99
C THR A 215 12.17 -10.97 -23.68
N ARG A 216 12.31 -10.94 -25.02
CA ARG A 216 12.41 -12.09 -25.93
C ARG A 216 13.69 -12.94 -25.74
N GLU A 217 14.51 -12.67 -24.73
CA GLU A 217 15.86 -13.22 -24.56
C GLU A 217 15.97 -14.50 -23.71
N SER A 218 14.87 -15.08 -23.24
CA SER A 218 14.94 -16.29 -22.39
C SER A 218 14.78 -17.63 -23.12
N ASN A 219 14.65 -17.65 -24.45
CA ASN A 219 14.48 -18.90 -25.22
C ASN A 219 15.77 -19.54 -25.75
N ALA A 220 16.92 -19.22 -25.15
CA ALA A 220 18.21 -19.81 -25.52
C ALA A 220 19.02 -20.29 -24.32
N ARG A 221 18.47 -21.18 -23.49
CA ARG A 221 19.29 -22.11 -22.70
C ARG A 221 18.76 -23.53 -22.83
N ARG A 222 19.59 -24.38 -23.45
CA ARG A 222 19.46 -25.83 -23.56
C ARG A 222 19.45 -26.51 -22.16
N PRO A 223 18.96 -27.76 -22.06
CA PRO A 223 18.61 -28.36 -20.78
C PRO A 223 19.87 -28.75 -19.98
N PHE A 224 19.92 -28.32 -18.72
CA PHE A 224 20.79 -28.94 -17.74
C PHE A 224 20.07 -30.15 -17.14
N ALA A 225 20.65 -31.31 -17.38
CA ALA A 225 20.30 -32.56 -16.74
C ALA A 225 20.62 -32.52 -15.24
N GLY A 226 19.73 -33.10 -14.44
CA GLY A 226 20.05 -33.68 -13.13
C GLY A 226 20.14 -32.71 -11.96
N ASN A 227 19.10 -32.69 -11.11
CA ASN A 227 19.21 -33.46 -9.87
C ASN A 227 17.87 -33.57 -9.14
N VAL A 228 17.59 -34.82 -8.75
CA VAL A 228 16.52 -35.24 -7.86
C VAL A 228 16.79 -34.66 -6.48
N PHE A 229 15.85 -33.91 -5.92
CA PHE A 229 15.85 -33.60 -4.49
C PHE A 229 14.52 -34.01 -3.85
N HIS A 230 14.66 -34.84 -2.82
CA HIS A 230 13.60 -35.51 -2.11
C HIS A 230 12.65 -34.55 -1.39
N GLN A 231 11.37 -34.80 -1.59
CA GLN A 231 10.25 -34.34 -0.80
C GLN A 231 10.36 -34.84 0.66
N LYS A 232 10.34 -33.94 1.64
CA LYS A 232 10.02 -34.25 3.04
C LYS A 232 8.93 -33.31 3.58
N ARG A 233 7.99 -33.95 4.26
CA ARG A 233 6.73 -33.50 4.82
C ARG A 233 6.86 -32.50 5.99
N ALA A 234 5.83 -31.65 6.06
CA ALA A 234 5.04 -31.19 7.20
C ALA A 234 5.72 -30.58 8.44
N LYS A 235 5.37 -29.31 8.75
CA LYS A 235 5.14 -28.87 10.14
C LYS A 235 3.99 -27.85 10.23
N SER A 236 3.24 -28.05 11.30
CA SER A 236 2.06 -27.39 11.87
C SER A 236 1.84 -25.90 11.62
N ALA A 237 0.59 -25.57 11.32
CA ALA A 237 0.02 -24.23 11.49
C ALA A 237 -0.04 -23.86 12.99
N LYS A 238 0.70 -22.82 13.38
CA LYS A 238 0.47 -22.09 14.63
C LYS A 238 -0.49 -20.95 14.34
N LYS A 239 -1.66 -20.97 14.99
CA LYS A 239 -2.62 -19.88 15.01
C LYS A 239 -2.00 -18.73 15.81
N LEU A 240 -1.60 -17.65 15.15
CA LEU A 240 -1.08 -16.45 15.82
C LEU A 240 -2.27 -15.67 16.39
N HIS A 241 -2.29 -15.56 17.71
CA HIS A 241 -3.19 -14.67 18.43
C HIS A 241 -2.58 -13.26 18.35
N VAL A 242 -3.28 -12.31 17.73
CA VAL A 242 -2.92 -10.89 17.78
C VAL A 242 -3.13 -10.41 19.22
N THR A 243 -2.06 -9.93 19.85
CA THR A 243 -2.10 -9.43 21.23
C THR A 243 -2.16 -7.90 21.25
N PRO A 244 -2.78 -7.28 22.29
CA PRO A 244 -2.88 -5.82 22.45
C PRO A 244 -1.55 -5.04 22.53
N ALA A 245 -0.41 -5.73 22.50
CA ALA A 245 0.91 -5.13 22.63
C ALA A 245 1.31 -4.28 21.41
N HIS A 246 0.83 -4.62 20.20
CA HIS A 246 1.19 -3.89 18.97
C HIS A 246 0.59 -2.48 18.91
N THR A 247 -0.61 -2.30 19.47
CA THR A 247 -1.28 -1.00 19.53
C THR A 247 -0.57 -0.05 20.50
N LEU A 248 0.05 -0.58 21.56
CA LEU A 248 0.82 0.20 22.53
C LEU A 248 2.14 0.73 21.95
N GLU A 249 2.82 -0.03 21.10
CA GLU A 249 4.04 0.41 20.40
C GLU A 249 3.76 1.54 19.41
N LEU A 250 2.66 1.48 18.67
CA LEU A 250 2.24 2.57 17.78
C LEU A 250 1.87 3.85 18.56
N VAL A 251 1.15 3.72 19.68
CA VAL A 251 0.83 4.87 20.54
C VAL A 251 2.09 5.46 21.17
N LYS A 252 3.06 4.63 21.55
CA LYS A 252 4.36 5.09 22.06
C LYS A 252 5.14 5.85 20.99
N THR A 253 5.17 5.31 19.77
CA THR A 253 5.81 5.98 18.62
C THR A 253 5.10 7.30 18.28
N ALA A 254 3.77 7.36 18.38
CA ALA A 254 3.00 8.60 18.20
C ALA A 254 3.27 9.63 19.30
N LYS A 255 3.45 9.20 20.56
CA LYS A 255 3.86 10.06 21.68
C LYS A 255 5.29 10.58 21.49
N GLU A 256 6.21 9.76 21.01
CA GLU A 256 7.59 10.16 20.70
C GLU A 256 7.64 11.13 19.51
N LEU A 257 6.82 10.92 18.48
CA LEU A 257 6.63 11.88 17.37
C LEU A 257 6.04 13.20 17.86
N LEU A 258 5.02 13.16 18.73
CA LEU A 258 4.46 14.36 19.35
C LEU A 258 5.50 15.10 20.22
N ALA A 259 6.30 14.38 21.01
CA ALA A 259 7.37 14.97 21.80
C ALA A 259 8.45 15.61 20.91
N TYR A 260 8.83 14.94 19.81
CA TYR A 260 9.75 15.48 18.82
C TYR A 260 9.21 16.75 18.15
N ILE A 261 7.94 16.75 17.74
CA ILE A 261 7.27 17.91 17.14
C ILE A 261 7.19 19.07 18.15
N VAL A 262 6.85 18.79 19.41
CA VAL A 262 6.80 19.81 20.47
C VAL A 262 8.18 20.38 20.80
N CYS A 263 9.27 19.61 20.68
CA CYS A 263 10.63 20.11 20.90
C CYS A 263 11.19 20.95 19.74
N GLN A 264 10.53 20.98 18.58
CA GLN A 264 10.95 21.77 17.42
C GLN A 264 10.27 23.16 17.35
N PHE A 265 9.41 23.49 18.33
CA PHE A 265 8.72 24.78 18.49
C PHE A 265 8.93 25.34 19.89
#